data_AF-A0A972LTX4-F1
#
_entry.id   AF-A0A972LTX4-F1
#
_cell.length_a   1.000
_cell.length_b   1.000
_cell.length_c   1.000
_cell.angle_alpha   90.00
_cell.angle_beta   90.00
_cell.angle_gamma   90.00
#
_symmetry.space_group_name_H-M   'P 1'
#
loop_
_entity.id
_entity.type
_entity.pdbx_description
1 polymer ?
#
loop_
_entity_poly.entity_id
_entity_poly.type
_entity_poly.pdbx_seq_one_letter_code
_entity_poly.pdbx_strand_id
1 'polypeptide(L)' 'MNSIEQAYWKHIASMSGQERVARTLALFDSVTMMIASKIRRTHPDAEGQELNRQIAMQLYRRDPDVQTLLRE' A
#
# COMPACT_ATOMS: atom_id res chain seq x y z
N MET A 1 -9.57 -24.16 -4.43
CA MET A 1 -10.04 -22.76 -4.46
C MET A 1 -11.30 -22.68 -3.63
N ASN A 2 -11.29 -21.94 -2.52
CA ASN A 2 -12.40 -21.94 -1.57
C ASN A 2 -13.57 -21.04 -2.03
N SER A 3 -14.72 -21.11 -1.35
CA SER A 3 -15.92 -20.32 -1.70
C SER A 3 -15.70 -18.80 -1.62
N ILE A 4 -14.83 -18.34 -0.72
CA ILE A 4 -14.48 -16.92 -0.54
C ILE A 4 -13.67 -16.42 -1.75
N GLU A 5 -12.67 -17.19 -2.17
CA GLU A 5 -11.86 -16.88 -3.36
C GLU A 5 -12.76 -16.82 -4.60
N GLN A 6 -13.65 -17.80 -4.79
CA GLN A 6 -14.59 -17.79 -5.92
C GLN A 6 -15.51 -16.57 -5.92
N ALA A 7 -16.05 -16.19 -4.76
CA ALA A 7 -16.88 -14.99 -4.63
C ALA A 7 -16.09 -13.71 -4.94
N TYR A 8 -14.84 -13.63 -4.46
CA TYR A 8 -13.94 -12.53 -4.75
C TYR A 8 -13.68 -12.38 -6.26
N TRP A 9 -13.33 -13.47 -6.94
CA TRP A 9 -13.05 -13.42 -8.37
C TRP A 9 -14.27 -13.08 -9.20
N LYS A 10 -15.46 -13.58 -8.84
CA LYS A 10 -16.72 -13.18 -9.50
C LYS A 10 -16.99 -11.69 -9.34
N HIS A 11 -16.79 -11.16 -8.13
CA HIS A 11 -16.98 -9.74 -7.86
C HIS A 11 -15.99 -8.85 -8.64
N ILE A 12 -14.71 -9.26 -8.72
CA ILE A 12 -13.71 -8.54 -9.53
C ILE A 12 -14.06 -8.62 -11.03
N ALA A 13 -14.50 -9.78 -11.51
CA ALA A 13 -14.91 -9.97 -12.90
C ALA A 13 -16.09 -9.06 -13.29
N SER A 14 -16.99 -8.75 -12.36
CA SER A 14 -18.11 -7.83 -12.60
C SER A 14 -17.75 -6.35 -12.55
N MET A 15 -16.56 -5.97 -12.06
CA MET A 15 -16.15 -4.57 -12.00
C MET A 15 -15.70 -4.04 -13.35
N SER A 16 -16.15 -2.83 -13.68
CA SER A 16 -15.59 -2.00 -14.73
C SER A 16 -14.11 -1.64 -14.46
N GLY A 17 -13.40 -1.17 -15.49
CA GLY A 17 -12.02 -0.71 -15.34
C GLY A 17 -11.88 0.41 -14.30
N GLN A 18 -12.82 1.36 -14.26
CA GLN A 18 -12.81 2.48 -13.31
C GLN A 18 -13.00 2.01 -11.86
N GLU A 19 -13.92 1.07 -11.63
CA GLU A 19 -14.15 0.50 -10.30
C GLU A 19 -12.93 -0.29 -9.81
N ARG A 20 -12.25 -0.99 -10.71
CA ARG A 20 -10.99 -1.68 -10.37
C ARG A 20 -9.91 -0.70 -9.96
N VAL A 21 -9.75 0.42 -10.69
CA VAL A 21 -8.79 1.47 -10.33
C VAL A 21 -9.14 2.08 -8.97
N ALA A 22 -10.39 2.46 -8.75
CA ALA A 22 -10.85 3.04 -7.48
C ALA A 22 -10.61 2.08 -6.30
N ARG A 23 -10.90 0.79 -6.49
CA ARG A 23 -10.64 -0.24 -5.47
C ARG A 23 -9.15 -0.40 -5.19
N THR A 24 -8.30 -0.42 -6.23
CA THR A 24 -6.85 -0.50 -6.07
C THR A 24 -6.31 0.69 -5.28
N LEU A 25 -6.79 1.90 -5.57
CA LEU A 25 -6.43 3.10 -4.80
C LEU A 25 -6.84 2.98 -3.33
N ALA A 26 -8.09 2.57 -3.06
CA ALA A 26 -8.56 2.39 -1.68
C ALA A 26 -7.76 1.32 -0.90
N LEU A 27 -7.36 0.23 -1.57
CA LEU A 27 -6.48 -0.78 -0.99
C LEU A 27 -5.09 -0.22 -0.70
N PHE A 28 -4.54 0.56 -1.64
CA PHE A 28 -3.24 1.19 -1.49
C PHE A 28 -3.22 2.19 -0.32
N ASP A 29 -4.27 3.00 -0.16
CA ASP A 29 -4.42 3.92 0.96
C ASP A 29 -4.48 3.18 2.29
N SER A 30 -5.22 2.07 2.34
CA SER A 30 -5.34 1.24 3.54
C SER A 30 -3.98 0.64 3.95
N VAL A 31 -3.22 0.13 2.97
CA VAL A 31 -1.86 -0.40 3.21
C VAL A 31 -0.94 0.71 3.70
N THR A 32 -1.02 1.89 3.11
CA THR A 32 -0.25 3.07 3.50
C THR A 32 -0.54 3.48 4.95
N MET A 33 -1.81 3.53 5.35
CA MET A 33 -2.23 3.81 6.72
C MET A 33 -1.73 2.77 7.73
N MET A 34 -1.76 1.49 7.36
CA MET A 34 -1.23 0.41 8.20
C MET A 34 0.28 0.56 8.43
N ILE A 35 1.03 0.85 7.36
CA ILE A 35 2.48 1.08 7.43
C ILE A 35 2.78 2.32 8.27
N ALA A 36 2.08 3.44 8.03
CA ALA A 36 2.23 4.67 8.79
C ALA A 36 1.98 4.44 10.30
N SER A 37 0.94 3.69 10.64
CA SER A 37 0.64 3.34 12.03
C SER A 37 1.75 2.50 12.66
N LYS A 38 2.36 1.59 11.90
CA LYS A 38 3.50 0.79 12.38
C LYS A 38 4.74 1.65 12.60
N ILE A 39 5.04 2.57 11.68
CA ILE A 39 6.15 3.51 11.80
C ILE A 39 5.99 4.39 13.02
N ARG A 40 4.80 4.97 13.24
CA ARG A 40 4.55 5.84 14.40
C ARG A 40 4.69 5.14 15.76
N ARG A 41 4.56 3.81 15.81
CA ARG A 41 4.85 3.05 17.05
C ARG A 41 6.34 3.03 17.40
N THR A 42 7.23 3.12 16.41
CA THR A 42 8.68 3.12 16.62
C THR A 42 9.28 4.53 16.53
N HIS A 43 8.65 5.43 15.78
CA HIS A 43 9.03 6.83 15.59
C HIS A 43 7.79 7.72 15.73
N PRO A 44 7.36 8.04 16.97
CA PRO A 44 6.12 8.79 17.22
C PRO A 44 6.07 10.15 16.52
N ASP A 45 7.22 10.81 16.39
CA ASP A 45 7.35 12.16 15.81
C ASP A 45 7.54 12.15 14.29
N ALA A 46 7.42 10.99 13.63
CA ALA A 46 7.54 10.89 12.18
C ALA A 46 6.30 11.51 11.50
N GLU A 47 6.52 12.63 10.81
CA GLU A 47 5.48 13.38 10.10
C GLU A 47 5.95 13.86 8.72
N GLY A 48 5.00 14.36 7.92
CA GLY A 48 5.27 15.00 6.64
C GLY A 48 6.12 14.15 5.69
N GLN A 49 7.18 14.76 5.16
CA GLN A 49 8.05 14.13 4.16
C GLN A 49 8.83 12.92 4.72
N GLU A 50 9.22 12.96 5.99
CA GLU A 50 9.98 11.86 6.60
C GLU A 50 9.10 10.61 6.78
N LEU A 51 7.85 10.80 7.23
CA LEU A 51 6.89 9.70 7.29
C LEU A 51 6.64 9.10 5.91
N ASN A 52 6.44 9.94 4.89
CA ASN A 52 6.24 9.50 3.51
C ASN A 52 7.44 8.71 2.98
N ARG A 53 8.67 9.16 3.26
CA ARG A 53 9.90 8.48 2.89
C ARG A 53 9.99 7.10 3.55
N GLN A 54 9.72 7.00 4.84
CA GLN A 54 9.74 5.72 5.55
C GLN A 54 8.65 4.75 5.05
N ILE A 55 7.46 5.25 4.73
CA ILE A 55 6.40 4.44 4.11
C ILE A 55 6.89 3.90 2.76
N ALA A 56 7.44 4.76 1.91
CA ALA A 56 7.96 4.37 0.60
C ALA A 56 9.07 3.32 0.73
N MET A 57 9.99 3.47 1.69
CA MET A 57 11.02 2.47 1.96
C MET A 57 10.45 1.10 2.32
N GLN A 58 9.29 1.03 2.99
CA GLN A 58 8.63 -0.24 3.30
C GLN A 58 7.91 -0.83 2.08
N LEU A 59 7.19 0.00 1.31
CA LEU A 59 6.49 -0.43 0.09
C LEU A 59 7.45 -0.99 -0.96
N TYR A 60 8.56 -0.31 -1.17
CA TYR A 60 9.56 -0.64 -2.19
C TYR A 60 10.75 -1.42 -1.62
N ARG A 61 10.60 -2.11 -0.49
CA ARG A 61 11.70 -2.82 0.19
C ARG A 61 12.43 -3.87 -0.67
N ARG A 62 11.78 -4.34 -1.75
CA ARG A 62 12.32 -5.35 -2.68
C ARG A 62 12.83 -4.74 -3.99
N ASP A 63 12.72 -3.44 -4.16
CA ASP A 63 13.13 -2.73 -5.37
C ASP A 63 14.42 -1.94 -5.06
N PRO A 64 15.60 -2.44 -5.45
CA PRO A 64 16.87 -1.82 -5.10
C PRO A 64 17.05 -0.43 -5.74
N ASP A 65 16.48 -0.20 -6.92
CA ASP A 65 16.62 1.07 -7.64
C ASP A 65 15.83 2.16 -6.90
N VAL A 66 14.59 1.85 -6.51
CA VAL A 66 13.76 2.77 -5.72
C VAL A 66 14.35 3.00 -4.33
N GLN A 67 14.93 1.96 -3.70
CA GLN A 67 15.61 2.13 -2.41
C GLN A 67 16.81 3.07 -2.48
N THR A 68 17.52 3.09 -3.62
CA THR A 68 18.64 4.01 -3.84
C THR A 68 18.14 5.44 -3.90
N LEU A 69 17.11 5.70 -4.72
CA LEU A 69 16.48 7.02 -4.85
C LEU A 69 15.89 7.56 -3.54
N LEU A 70 15.41 6.69 -2.64
CA LEU A 70 14.83 7.09 -1.35
C LEU A 70 15.88 7.41 -0.25
N ARG A 71 17.17 7.18 -0.53
CA ARG A 71 18.29 7.43 0.40
C ARG A 71 19.11 8.67 0.05
N GLU A 72 18.92 9.20 -1.16
CA GLU A 72 19.46 10.49 -1.62
C GLU A 72 18.69 11.66 -0.98
#